data_AF-A0A847GEX9-F1
#
_entry.id   AF-A0A847GEX9-F1
#
_cell.length_a   1.000
_cell.length_b   1.000
_cell.length_c   1.000
_cell.angle_alpha   90.00
_cell.angle_beta   90.00
_cell.angle_gamma   90.00
#
_symmetry.space_group_name_H-M   'P 1'
#
loop_
_entity.id
_entity.type
_entity.pdbx_description
1 polymer ?
#
loop_
_entity_poly.entity_id
_entity_poly.type
_entity_poly.pdbx_seq_one_letter_code
_entity_poly.pdbx_strand_id
1 'polypeptide(L)'
;MAPRDRDVLETIGQAQAVLADLHEWHSVSGAQLSMVSAQNAAREAKSLDLPRAREQVAEAEAEAMMDAYAEGAIDGKNAEQRKTQTDAWLARHEGVLAARDACRAVEARVVALEAEAAVAEAEYKAALAKWNSAQAAAGLLSAMLRALAGIE
;
A
#
# COMPACT_ATOMS: atom_id res chain seq x y z
N MET A 1 46.37 12.99 -30.34
CA MET A 1 45.48 11.87 -29.97
C MET A 1 44.75 11.45 -31.23
N ALA A 2 44.76 10.17 -31.61
CA ALA A 2 44.01 9.73 -32.79
C ALA A 2 42.50 9.79 -32.47
N PRO A 3 41.62 10.05 -33.46
CA PRO A 3 40.17 10.15 -33.24
C PRO A 3 39.59 8.93 -32.51
N ARG A 4 40.10 7.73 -32.86
CA ARG A 4 39.71 6.45 -32.27
C ARG A 4 40.02 6.34 -30.77
N ASP A 5 41.11 6.95 -30.29
CA ASP A 5 41.48 6.90 -28.87
C ASP A 5 40.54 7.76 -28.02
N ARG A 6 40.00 8.84 -28.60
CA ARG A 6 39.01 9.71 -27.96
C ARG A 6 37.67 9.01 -27.78
N ASP A 7 37.19 8.35 -28.84
CA ASP A 7 35.91 7.64 -28.84
C ASP A 7 35.90 6.46 -27.87
N VAL A 8 37.04 5.76 -27.73
CA VAL A 8 37.21 4.68 -26.75
C VAL A 8 37.16 5.21 -25.31
N LEU A 9 37.86 6.30 -25.00
CA LEU A 9 37.85 6.89 -23.65
C LEU A 9 36.46 7.43 -23.27
N GLU A 10 35.73 8.00 -24.22
CA GLU A 10 34.35 8.47 -24.00
C GLU A 10 33.40 7.30 -23.72
N THR A 11 33.51 6.21 -24.48
CA THR A 11 32.70 5.00 -24.29
C THR A 11 32.99 4.33 -22.93
N ILE A 12 34.27 4.31 -22.51
CA ILE A 12 34.66 3.79 -21.18
C ILE A 12 34.08 4.66 -20.06
N GLY A 13 34.11 5.99 -20.20
CA GLY A 13 33.52 6.91 -19.23
C GLY A 13 32.00 6.71 -19.09
N GLN A 14 31.29 6.51 -20.20
CA GLN A 14 29.86 6.18 -20.19
C GLN A 14 29.59 4.81 -19.54
N ALA A 15 30.43 3.81 -19.78
CA ALA A 15 30.29 2.49 -19.16
C ALA A 15 30.49 2.52 -17.65
N GLN A 16 31.42 3.34 -17.15
CA GLN A 16 31.61 3.54 -15.71
C GLN A 16 30.40 4.19 -15.05
N ALA A 17 29.76 5.17 -15.70
CA ALA A 17 28.54 5.80 -15.19
C ALA A 17 27.38 4.79 -15.11
N VAL A 18 27.16 4.00 -16.15
CA VAL A 18 26.10 2.97 -16.16
C VAL A 18 26.36 1.86 -15.12
N LEU A 19 27.63 1.49 -14.89
CA LEU A 19 27.99 0.53 -13.84
C LEU A 19 27.74 1.07 -12.43
N ALA A 20 27.91 2.38 -12.21
CA ALA A 20 27.55 3.02 -10.95
C ALA A 20 26.03 2.97 -10.73
N ASP A 21 25.23 3.25 -11.76
CA ASP A 21 23.77 3.16 -11.72
C ASP A 21 23.29 1.71 -11.52
N LEU A 22 23.97 0.72 -12.11
CA LEU A 22 23.70 -0.71 -11.90
C LEU A 22 24.13 -1.23 -10.51
N HIS A 23 24.98 -0.53 -9.78
CA HIS A 23 25.23 -0.89 -8.38
C HIS A 23 24.07 -0.53 -7.45
N GLU A 24 23.14 0.32 -7.90
CA GLU A 24 21.88 0.61 -7.20
C GLU A 24 20.89 -0.56 -7.19
N TRP A 25 21.25 -1.78 -7.60
CA TRP A 25 20.40 -2.98 -7.51
C TRP A 25 19.77 -3.18 -6.12
N HIS A 26 20.50 -2.80 -5.07
CA HIS A 26 20.00 -2.80 -3.68
C HIS A 26 18.76 -1.91 -3.49
N SER A 27 18.61 -0.85 -4.28
CA SER A 27 17.42 0.02 -4.27
C SER A 27 16.18 -0.69 -4.81
N VAL A 28 16.32 -1.56 -5.82
CA VAL A 28 15.20 -2.33 -6.39
C VAL A 28 14.73 -3.38 -5.40
N SER A 29 15.65 -4.16 -4.81
CA SER A 29 15.30 -5.14 -3.79
C SER A 29 14.73 -4.50 -2.52
N GLY A 30 15.27 -3.36 -2.10
CA GLY A 30 14.72 -2.57 -0.98
C GLY A 30 13.31 -2.05 -1.25
N ALA A 31 13.06 -1.51 -2.45
CA ALA A 31 11.74 -1.06 -2.87
C ALA A 31 10.74 -2.23 -2.98
N GLN A 32 11.17 -3.38 -3.47
CA GLN A 32 10.34 -4.59 -3.54
C GLN A 32 9.92 -5.07 -2.15
N LEU A 33 10.86 -5.15 -1.20
CA LEU A 33 10.56 -5.54 0.18
C LEU A 33 9.59 -4.54 0.85
N SER A 34 9.80 -3.25 0.62
CA SER A 34 8.93 -2.19 1.14
C SER A 34 7.50 -2.30 0.58
N MET A 35 7.38 -2.52 -0.73
CA MET A 35 6.09 -2.77 -1.40
C MET A 35 5.38 -3.98 -0.82
N VAL A 36 6.06 -5.13 -0.71
CA VAL A 36 5.46 -6.36 -0.17
C VAL A 36 5.03 -6.16 1.28
N SER A 37 5.85 -5.50 2.09
CA SER A 37 5.52 -5.19 3.48
C SER A 37 4.27 -4.33 3.60
N ALA A 38 4.19 -3.23 2.83
CA ALA A 38 3.06 -2.33 2.83
C ALA A 38 1.76 -3.02 2.33
N GLN A 39 1.86 -3.81 1.26
CA GLN A 39 0.73 -4.58 0.74
C GLN A 39 0.22 -5.61 1.75
N ASN A 40 1.12 -6.29 2.47
CA ASN A 40 0.73 -7.24 3.50
C ASN A 40 0.05 -6.55 4.68
N ALA A 41 0.57 -5.41 5.15
CA ALA A 41 -0.04 -4.64 6.21
C ALA A 41 -1.46 -4.14 5.83
N ALA A 42 -1.62 -3.60 4.62
CA ALA A 42 -2.93 -3.20 4.10
C ALA A 42 -3.91 -4.38 4.02
N ARG A 43 -3.43 -5.54 3.53
CA ARG A 43 -4.23 -6.77 3.45
C ARG A 43 -4.64 -7.28 4.82
N GLU A 44 -3.73 -7.34 5.78
CA GLU A 44 -4.00 -7.76 7.16
C GLU A 44 -5.07 -6.87 7.79
N ALA A 45 -4.87 -5.55 7.75
CA ALA A 45 -5.84 -4.60 8.31
C ALA A 45 -7.22 -4.72 7.66
N LYS A 46 -7.29 -4.96 6.34
CA LYS A 46 -8.55 -5.10 5.60
C LYS A 46 -9.26 -6.44 5.83
N SER A 47 -8.49 -7.52 5.95
CA SER A 47 -9.02 -8.89 6.01
C SER A 47 -9.26 -9.41 7.43
N LEU A 48 -8.60 -8.83 8.43
CA LEU A 48 -8.68 -9.26 9.82
C LEU A 48 -9.22 -8.14 10.71
N ASP A 49 -8.57 -6.98 10.72
CA ASP A 49 -8.92 -5.93 11.68
C ASP A 49 -10.27 -5.28 11.38
N LEU A 50 -10.56 -4.98 10.11
CA LEU A 50 -11.83 -4.36 9.71
C LEU A 50 -13.04 -5.26 9.97
N PRO A 51 -13.05 -6.55 9.59
CA PRO A 51 -14.13 -7.47 9.96
C PRO A 51 -14.32 -7.56 11.48
N ARG A 52 -13.24 -7.67 12.25
CA ARG A 52 -13.29 -7.74 13.71
C ARG A 52 -13.90 -6.47 14.32
N ALA A 53 -13.53 -5.29 13.81
CA ALA A 53 -14.12 -4.04 14.28
C ALA A 53 -15.62 -3.94 13.96
N ARG A 54 -16.06 -4.48 12.81
CA ARG A 54 -17.48 -4.57 12.45
C ARG A 54 -18.26 -5.54 13.34
N GLU A 55 -17.65 -6.67 13.69
CA GLU A 55 -18.22 -7.61 14.66
C GLU A 55 -18.41 -6.95 16.02
N GLN A 56 -17.43 -6.17 16.49
CA GLN A 56 -17.55 -5.42 17.75
C GLN A 56 -18.69 -4.38 17.73
N VAL A 57 -18.92 -3.72 16.59
CA VAL A 57 -20.08 -2.84 16.42
C VAL A 57 -21.38 -3.64 16.51
N ALA A 58 -21.46 -4.79 15.84
CA ALA A 58 -22.65 -5.64 15.88
C ALA A 58 -22.93 -6.20 17.29
N GLU A 59 -21.89 -6.57 18.04
CA GLU A 59 -21.99 -7.00 19.44
C GLU A 59 -22.51 -5.86 20.33
N ALA A 60 -21.93 -4.67 20.21
CA ALA A 60 -22.36 -3.50 20.98
C ALA A 60 -23.80 -3.09 20.65
N GLU A 61 -24.22 -3.19 19.39
CA GLU A 61 -25.61 -2.94 18.98
C GLU A 61 -26.56 -4.01 19.56
N ALA A 62 -26.16 -5.28 19.59
CA ALA A 62 -26.95 -6.34 20.18
C ALA A 62 -27.12 -6.17 21.71
N GLU A 63 -26.05 -5.80 22.42
CA GLU A 63 -26.08 -5.49 23.85
C GLU A 63 -27.00 -4.29 24.13
N ALA A 64 -26.79 -3.17 23.42
CA ALA A 64 -27.61 -1.98 23.56
C ALA A 64 -29.10 -2.24 23.27
N MET A 65 -29.41 -3.16 22.35
CA MET A 65 -30.77 -3.58 22.06
C MET A 65 -31.39 -4.38 23.20
N MET A 66 -30.63 -5.24 23.87
CA MET A 66 -31.12 -5.94 25.07
C MET A 66 -31.44 -4.95 26.20
N ASP A 67 -30.57 -3.95 26.40
CA ASP A 67 -30.79 -2.89 27.39
C ASP A 67 -32.04 -2.07 27.05
N ALA A 68 -32.22 -1.69 25.78
CA ALA A 68 -33.40 -0.94 25.33
C ALA A 68 -34.71 -1.68 25.59
N TYR A 69 -34.73 -3.01 25.43
CA TYR A 69 -35.90 -3.82 25.75
C TYR A 69 -36.11 -3.97 27.26
N ALA A 70 -35.04 -4.14 28.04
CA ALA A 70 -35.11 -4.23 29.49
C ALA A 70 -35.65 -2.93 30.13
N GLU A 71 -35.27 -1.78 29.58
CA GLU A 71 -35.72 -0.45 30.02
C GLU A 71 -37.10 -0.04 29.45
N GLY A 72 -37.66 -0.82 28.53
CA GLY A 72 -38.91 -0.49 27.85
C GLY A 72 -38.80 0.73 26.93
N ALA A 73 -37.60 1.07 26.47
CA ALA A 73 -37.35 2.20 25.57
C ALA A 73 -37.86 1.96 24.14
N ILE A 74 -38.13 0.69 23.79
CA ILE A 74 -38.71 0.27 22.51
C ILE A 74 -40.07 -0.37 22.78
N ASP A 75 -41.15 0.36 22.52
CA ASP A 75 -42.55 -0.05 22.79
C ASP A 75 -43.49 0.12 21.56
N GLY A 76 -42.93 0.47 20.41
CA GLY A 76 -43.67 0.78 19.18
C GLY A 76 -44.63 -0.34 18.75
N LYS A 77 -45.87 0.04 18.42
CA LYS A 77 -46.94 -0.88 18.05
C LYS A 77 -46.78 -1.45 16.65
N ASN A 78 -46.04 -0.76 15.78
CA ASN A 78 -45.71 -1.22 14.43
C ASN A 78 -44.18 -1.22 14.19
N ALA A 79 -43.76 -1.79 13.05
CA ALA A 79 -42.35 -1.95 12.73
C ALA A 79 -41.61 -0.61 12.54
N GLU A 80 -42.27 0.40 11.98
CA GLU A 80 -41.66 1.73 11.75
C GLU A 80 -41.38 2.48 13.05
N GLN A 81 -42.31 2.41 14.01
CA GLN A 81 -42.15 2.99 15.34
C GLN A 81 -41.00 2.33 16.09
N ARG A 82 -40.94 0.99 16.09
CA ARG A 82 -39.83 0.26 16.73
C ARG A 82 -38.50 0.61 16.09
N LYS A 83 -38.44 0.66 14.76
CA LYS A 83 -37.22 1.08 14.05
C LYS A 83 -36.77 2.48 14.46
N THR A 84 -37.69 3.45 14.49
CA THR A 84 -37.38 4.83 14.88
C THR A 84 -36.86 4.91 16.32
N GLN A 85 -37.47 4.14 17.24
CA GLN A 85 -37.03 4.05 18.64
C GLN A 85 -35.67 3.38 18.79
N THR A 86 -35.44 2.27 18.07
CA THR A 86 -34.15 1.59 17.99
C THR A 86 -33.07 2.53 17.46
N ASP A 87 -33.31 3.20 16.33
CA ASP A 87 -32.34 4.11 15.72
C ASP A 87 -32.00 5.26 16.69
N ALA A 88 -33.02 5.82 17.38
CA ALA A 88 -32.82 6.87 18.38
C ALA A 88 -32.06 6.39 19.62
N TRP A 89 -32.28 5.13 20.04
CA TRP A 89 -31.57 4.51 21.16
C TRP A 89 -30.09 4.27 20.82
N LEU A 90 -29.83 3.58 19.70
CA LEU A 90 -28.48 3.27 19.24
C LEU A 90 -27.66 4.53 18.92
N ALA A 91 -28.32 5.63 18.52
CA ALA A 91 -27.67 6.91 18.26
C ALA A 91 -27.14 7.61 19.53
N ARG A 92 -27.64 7.25 20.72
CA ARG A 92 -27.21 7.85 22.01
C ARG A 92 -26.50 6.87 22.93
N HIS A 93 -26.51 5.58 22.64
CA HIS A 93 -25.91 4.57 23.49
C HIS A 93 -24.37 4.65 23.44
N GLU A 94 -23.74 4.93 24.58
CA GLU A 94 -22.30 5.23 24.65
C GLU A 94 -21.44 4.08 24.12
N GLY A 95 -21.77 2.83 24.46
CA GLY A 95 -21.03 1.66 23.97
C GLY A 95 -21.10 1.48 22.45
N VAL A 96 -22.24 1.82 21.84
CA VAL A 96 -22.43 1.72 20.38
C VAL A 96 -21.67 2.83 19.68
N LEU A 97 -21.72 4.05 20.23
CA LEU A 97 -20.96 5.18 19.69
C LEU A 97 -19.46 4.91 19.76
N ALA A 98 -18.95 4.42 20.90
CA ALA A 98 -17.54 4.05 21.07
C ALA A 98 -17.10 2.96 20.08
N ALA A 99 -17.91 1.90 19.91
CA ALA A 99 -17.61 0.83 18.96
C ALA A 99 -17.60 1.34 17.51
N ARG A 100 -18.56 2.20 17.13
CA ARG A 100 -18.64 2.80 15.79
C ARG A 100 -17.43 3.71 15.51
N ASP A 101 -17.02 4.52 16.49
CA ASP A 101 -15.85 5.38 16.33
C ASP A 101 -14.55 4.57 16.24
N ALA A 102 -14.42 3.50 17.02
CA ALA A 102 -13.31 2.56 16.88
C ALA A 102 -13.29 1.90 15.48
N CYS A 103 -14.45 1.47 14.97
CA CYS A 103 -14.56 0.91 13.63
C CYS A 103 -14.17 1.93 12.54
N ARG A 104 -14.61 3.20 12.65
CA ARG A 104 -14.20 4.27 11.74
C ARG A 104 -12.69 4.52 11.78
N ALA A 105 -12.08 4.46 12.96
CA ALA A 105 -10.62 4.59 13.09
C ALA A 105 -9.88 3.45 12.36
N VAL A 106 -10.40 2.22 12.44
CA VAL A 106 -9.87 1.08 11.68
C VAL A 106 -10.06 1.28 10.18
N GLU A 107 -11.24 1.75 9.73
CA GLU A 107 -11.49 2.07 8.31
C GLU A 107 -10.53 3.13 7.79
N ALA A 108 -10.31 4.21 8.53
CA ALA A 108 -9.35 5.25 8.18
C ALA A 108 -7.91 4.70 8.08
N ARG A 109 -7.53 3.82 9.02
CA ARG A 109 -6.22 3.16 8.98
C ARG A 109 -6.06 2.25 7.77
N VAL A 110 -7.09 1.49 7.38
CA VAL A 110 -7.06 0.66 6.16
C VAL A 110 -6.81 1.53 4.93
N VAL A 111 -7.52 2.66 4.81
CA VAL A 111 -7.34 3.60 3.69
C VAL A 111 -5.92 4.17 3.65
N ALA A 112 -5.36 4.53 4.81
CA ALA A 112 -3.98 5.02 4.91
C ALA A 112 -2.98 3.95 4.45
N LEU A 113 -3.13 2.71 4.91
CA LEU A 113 -2.25 1.59 4.52
C LEU A 113 -2.38 1.25 3.03
N GLU A 114 -3.59 1.31 2.45
CA GLU A 114 -3.78 1.12 1.02
C GLU A 114 -3.09 2.23 0.20
N ALA A 115 -3.10 3.47 0.68
CA ALA A 115 -2.37 4.56 0.06
C ALA A 115 -0.84 4.37 0.16
N GLU A 116 -0.33 3.96 1.31
CA GLU A 116 1.09 3.62 1.51
C GLU A 116 1.53 2.48 0.57
N ALA A 117 0.71 1.44 0.44
CA ALA A 117 0.97 0.32 -0.46
C ALA A 117 1.02 0.78 -1.94
N ALA A 118 0.13 1.69 -2.34
CA ALA A 118 0.14 2.24 -3.69
C ALA A 118 1.38 3.10 -3.98
N VAL A 119 1.85 3.88 -3.00
CA VAL A 119 3.10 4.65 -3.11
C VAL A 119 4.29 3.71 -3.24
N ALA A 120 4.40 2.71 -2.37
CA ALA A 120 5.50 1.74 -2.41
C ALA A 120 5.52 0.93 -3.72
N GLU A 121 4.35 0.61 -4.29
CA GLU A 121 4.27 -0.02 -5.62
C GLU A 121 4.77 0.91 -6.73
N ALA A 122 4.42 2.20 -6.68
CA ALA A 122 4.90 3.18 -7.64
C ALA A 122 6.44 3.36 -7.56
N GLU A 123 6.99 3.41 -6.35
CA GLU A 123 8.43 3.48 -6.11
C GLU A 123 9.16 2.24 -6.64
N TYR A 124 8.63 1.04 -6.38
CA TYR A 124 9.17 -0.20 -6.93
C TYR A 124 9.15 -0.20 -8.47
N LYS A 125 8.04 0.21 -9.10
CA LYS A 125 7.95 0.31 -10.57
C LYS A 125 8.97 1.31 -11.13
N ALA A 126 9.17 2.44 -10.46
CA ALA A 126 10.16 3.43 -10.86
C ALA A 126 11.59 2.90 -10.74
N ALA A 127 11.92 2.22 -9.63
CA ALA A 127 13.22 1.57 -9.43
C ALA A 127 13.48 0.50 -10.49
N LEU A 128 12.47 -0.34 -10.79
CA LEU A 128 12.56 -1.37 -11.82
C LEU A 128 12.75 -0.79 -13.22
N ALA A 129 12.07 0.31 -13.54
CA ALA A 129 12.23 1.00 -14.83
C ALA A 129 13.65 1.56 -15.00
N LYS A 130 14.21 2.19 -13.96
CA LYS A 130 15.59 2.67 -13.95
C LYS A 130 16.58 1.52 -14.15
N TRP A 131 16.38 0.42 -13.42
CA TRP A 131 17.19 -0.79 -13.54
C TRP A 131 17.21 -1.34 -14.97
N ASN A 132 16.03 -1.50 -15.57
CA ASN A 132 15.91 -2.01 -16.93
C ASN A 132 16.58 -1.07 -17.95
N SER A 133 16.47 0.25 -17.76
CA SER A 133 17.15 1.24 -18.60
C SER A 133 18.67 1.13 -18.48
N ALA A 134 19.19 0.99 -17.25
CA ALA A 134 20.62 0.83 -17.01
C ALA A 134 21.15 -0.47 -17.63
N GLN A 135 20.40 -1.57 -17.54
CA GLN A 135 20.75 -2.83 -18.19
C GLN A 135 20.80 -2.70 -19.72
N ALA A 136 19.82 -2.02 -20.33
CA ALA A 136 19.81 -1.78 -21.77
C ALA A 136 21.00 -0.93 -22.22
N ALA A 137 21.33 0.13 -21.47
CA ALA A 137 22.49 0.99 -21.73
C ALA A 137 23.81 0.21 -21.62
N ALA A 138 23.96 -0.65 -20.60
CA ALA A 138 25.14 -1.50 -20.45
C ALA A 138 25.27 -2.50 -21.61
N GLY A 139 24.16 -3.07 -22.07
CA GLY A 139 24.13 -3.93 -23.25
C GLY A 139 24.61 -3.22 -24.52
N LEU A 140 24.14 -1.98 -24.75
CA LEU A 140 24.57 -1.16 -25.88
C LEU A 140 26.07 -0.82 -25.80
N LEU A 141 26.55 -0.35 -24.65
CA LEU A 141 27.95 0.02 -24.45
C LEU A 141 28.89 -1.19 -24.61
N SER A 142 28.48 -2.36 -24.11
CA SER A 142 29.21 -3.60 -24.31
C SER A 142 29.33 -3.97 -25.80
N ALA A 143 28.24 -3.85 -26.57
CA ALA A 143 28.25 -4.07 -28.02
C ALA A 143 29.15 -3.07 -28.75
N MET A 144 29.10 -1.78 -28.38
CA MET A 144 29.96 -0.75 -28.95
C MET A 144 31.45 -1.01 -28.68
N LEU A 145 31.81 -1.41 -27.45
CA LEU A 145 33.19 -1.75 -27.10
C LEU A 145 33.69 -2.97 -27.88
N ARG A 146 32.86 -4.01 -28.07
CA ARG A 146 33.22 -5.17 -28.90
C ARG A 146 33.45 -4.78 -30.36
N ALA A 147 32.57 -3.96 -30.93
CA ALA A 147 32.71 -3.46 -32.28
C ALA A 147 34.00 -2.62 -32.46
N LEU A 148 34.31 -1.74 -31.50
CA LEU A 148 35.54 -0.93 -31.50
C LEU A 148 36.82 -1.78 -31.34
N ALA A 149 36.73 -2.88 -30.59
CA ALA A 149 37.82 -3.84 -30.38
C ALA A 149 38.00 -4.81 -31.57
N GLY A 150 37.07 -4.86 -32.52
CA GLY A 150 37.09 -5.82 -33.63
C GLY A 150 36.84 -7.26 -33.18
N ILE A 151 36.13 -7.44 -32.07
CA ILE A 151 35.75 -8.74 -31.51
C ILE A 151 34.31 -9.01 -31.96
N GLU A 152 34.12 -9.95 -32.88
CA GLU A 152 32.79 -10.48 -33.28
C GLU A 152 32.25 -11.45 -32.23
#